data_AF-A0A2D5WAF7-F1
#
_entry.id   AF-A0A2D5WAF7-F1
#
_cell.length_a   1.000
_cell.length_b   1.000
_cell.length_c   1.000
_cell.angle_alpha   90.00
_cell.angle_beta   90.00
_cell.angle_gamma   90.00
#
_symmetry.space_group_name_H-M   'P 1'
#
loop_
_entity.id
_entity.type
_entity.pdbx_description
1 polymer ?
#
loop_
_entity_poly.entity_id
_entity_poly.type
_entity_poly.pdbx_seq_one_letter_code
_entity_poly.pdbx_strand_id
1 'polypeptide(L)'
;MSPNPLLRQSTPVVAAILCLSALALAYLPGQPPQDGGDGGTGTDSGPAPTMSGAFATADSNGSMIAVTGLDVTGASLLYLVDTESKQLAVYQATGGSRSMQGIKLVGARRIDLDLQLDGFNDQSEYTYKELEKEFASQGAPSPR
;
A
#
# COMPACT_ATOMS: atom_id res chain seq x y z
N MET A 1 -4.72 5.89 58.09
CA MET A 1 -4.57 5.04 56.90
C MET A 1 -5.00 5.86 55.69
N SER A 2 -4.03 6.23 54.85
CA SER A 2 -4.25 6.67 53.45
C SER A 2 -4.94 5.53 52.67
N PRO A 3 -5.70 5.77 51.59
CA PRO A 3 -5.24 6.58 50.44
C PRO A 3 -6.28 7.53 49.81
N ASN A 4 -5.75 8.60 49.24
CA ASN A 4 -6.29 9.26 48.05
C ASN A 4 -5.63 8.59 46.83
N PRO A 5 -6.33 8.42 45.69
CA PRO A 5 -5.88 9.24 44.56
C PRO A 5 -7.01 9.68 43.61
N LEU A 6 -7.05 10.99 43.40
CA LEU A 6 -7.07 11.65 42.09
C LEU A 6 -8.02 11.05 41.04
N LEU A 7 -9.23 11.62 41.04
CA LEU A 7 -10.18 11.60 39.93
C LEU A 7 -9.53 12.30 38.71
N ARG A 8 -8.87 11.52 37.85
CA ARG A 8 -8.31 11.99 36.58
C ARG A 8 -9.46 12.18 35.58
N GLN A 9 -10.02 13.39 35.53
CA GLN A 9 -10.90 13.83 34.45
C GLN A 9 -10.13 13.80 33.13
N SER A 10 -10.42 12.82 32.27
CA SER A 10 -10.00 12.81 30.87
C SER A 10 -11.03 13.57 30.03
N THR A 11 -10.58 14.67 29.44
CA THR A 11 -11.28 15.50 28.45
C THR A 11 -11.67 14.70 27.19
N PRO A 12 -12.93 14.75 26.72
CA PRO A 12 -13.25 14.34 25.35
C PRO A 12 -13.09 15.54 24.40
N VAL A 13 -11.92 15.67 23.76
CA VAL A 13 -11.78 16.47 22.53
C VAL A 13 -12.00 15.55 21.33
N VAL A 14 -13.25 15.14 21.11
CA VAL A 14 -13.70 14.53 19.85
C VAL A 14 -15.10 15.05 19.57
N ALA A 15 -15.20 16.30 19.13
CA ALA A 15 -16.44 16.87 18.60
C ALA A 15 -16.10 18.09 17.75
N ALA A 16 -15.76 17.89 16.46
CA ALA A 16 -15.95 18.87 15.39
C ALA A 16 -15.47 18.33 14.02
N ILE A 17 -16.12 17.29 13.48
CA ILE A 17 -16.22 17.14 12.02
C ILE A 17 -17.63 16.69 11.70
N LEU A 18 -18.51 17.66 11.46
CA LEU A 18 -19.82 17.42 10.86
C LEU A 18 -20.21 18.66 10.06
N CYS A 19 -20.64 18.39 8.82
CA CYS A 19 -21.32 19.29 7.89
C CYS A 19 -20.47 20.29 7.09
N LEU A 20 -20.03 19.87 5.90
CA LEU A 20 -20.11 20.73 4.70
C LEU A 20 -20.14 19.83 3.44
N SER A 21 -21.24 19.09 3.29
CA SER A 21 -21.62 18.47 2.01
C SER A 21 -23.03 18.94 1.65
N ALA A 22 -23.13 20.07 0.97
CA ALA A 22 -24.31 20.43 0.19
C ALA A 22 -23.94 21.48 -0.86
N LEU A 23 -24.42 21.26 -2.09
CA LEU A 23 -24.45 22.18 -3.24
C LEU A 23 -23.15 22.38 -4.04
N ALA A 24 -22.92 21.48 -5.00
CA ALA A 24 -22.43 21.85 -6.33
C ALA A 24 -22.90 20.82 -7.36
N LEU A 25 -24.23 20.60 -7.43
CA LEU A 25 -24.87 19.97 -8.58
C LEU A 25 -25.42 21.10 -9.45
N ALA A 26 -25.09 21.04 -10.75
CA ALA A 26 -25.41 21.97 -11.83
C ALA A 26 -24.47 23.19 -11.94
N TYR A 27 -23.49 23.12 -12.86
CA TYR A 27 -23.38 24.00 -14.04
C TYR A 27 -21.99 23.82 -14.70
N LEU A 28 -21.89 22.99 -15.74
CA LEU A 28 -20.84 23.19 -16.77
C LEU A 28 -21.47 23.02 -18.17
N PRO A 29 -21.29 24.01 -19.08
CA PRO A 29 -21.81 23.95 -20.43
C PRO A 29 -21.02 22.96 -21.28
N GLY A 30 -21.73 22.26 -22.18
CA GLY A 30 -21.14 21.27 -23.09
C GLY A 30 -20.11 21.88 -24.04
N GLN A 31 -18.99 21.18 -24.19
CA GLN A 31 -18.05 21.43 -25.29
C GLN A 31 -18.54 20.73 -26.58
N PRO A 32 -18.48 21.41 -27.73
CA PRO A 32 -18.86 20.81 -29.02
C PRO A 32 -17.85 19.74 -29.48
N PRO A 33 -18.27 18.82 -30.37
CA PRO A 33 -17.41 17.74 -30.84
C PRO A 33 -16.34 18.29 -31.79
N GLN A 34 -15.08 17.97 -31.51
CA GLN A 34 -13.97 18.31 -32.39
C GLN A 34 -13.71 17.13 -33.34
N ASP A 35 -14.22 17.27 -34.56
CA ASP A 35 -13.97 16.40 -35.69
C ASP A 35 -12.61 16.79 -36.33
N GLY A 36 -11.80 15.80 -36.71
CA GLY A 36 -10.47 16.01 -37.26
C GLY A 36 -9.62 14.75 -37.20
N GLY A 37 -9.80 13.85 -38.17
CA GLY A 37 -8.89 12.72 -38.38
C GLY A 37 -7.57 13.13 -39.05
N ASP A 38 -6.52 12.34 -38.82
CA ASP A 38 -5.63 11.76 -39.84
C ASP A 38 -4.58 10.85 -39.15
N GLY A 39 -4.18 9.77 -39.85
CA GLY A 39 -2.89 9.09 -39.65
C GLY A 39 -2.84 7.97 -38.61
N GLY A 40 -3.06 6.73 -39.05
CA GLY A 40 -2.89 5.54 -38.21
C GLY A 40 -1.43 5.19 -37.88
N THR A 41 -1.23 4.63 -36.69
CA THR A 41 -0.43 3.42 -36.44
C THR A 41 -1.09 2.70 -35.27
N GLY A 42 -1.52 1.45 -35.50
CA GLY A 42 -2.20 0.64 -34.50
C GLY A 42 -1.34 0.48 -33.24
N THR A 43 -1.85 0.97 -32.12
CA THR A 43 -1.52 0.44 -30.81
C THR A 43 -2.83 -0.13 -30.29
N ASP A 44 -2.89 -1.45 -30.18
CA ASP A 44 -3.91 -2.15 -29.39
C ASP A 44 -3.78 -1.66 -27.94
N SER A 45 -4.39 -0.51 -27.67
CA SER A 45 -4.66 -0.03 -26.34
C SER A 45 -5.90 -0.77 -25.88
N GLY A 46 -5.73 -2.06 -25.57
CA GLY A 46 -6.69 -2.77 -24.75
C GLY A 46 -7.00 -1.89 -23.53
N PRO A 47 -8.27 -1.77 -23.10
CA PRO A 47 -8.63 -0.86 -22.02
C PRO A 47 -7.73 -1.15 -20.82
N ALA A 48 -6.93 -0.15 -20.43
CA ALA A 48 -6.15 -0.21 -19.21
C ALA A 48 -7.12 -0.59 -18.09
N PRO A 49 -6.81 -1.58 -17.24
CA PRO A 49 -7.71 -1.97 -16.17
C PRO A 49 -7.95 -0.74 -15.29
N THR A 50 -9.18 -0.24 -15.32
CA THR A 50 -9.64 0.80 -14.41
C THR A 50 -9.58 0.19 -13.01
N MET A 51 -8.46 0.35 -12.31
CA MET A 51 -8.37 0.08 -10.89
C MET A 51 -9.31 1.07 -10.20
N SER A 52 -10.56 0.65 -10.01
CA SER A 52 -11.49 1.31 -9.11
C SER A 52 -10.78 1.42 -7.77
N GLY A 53 -10.49 2.65 -7.34
CA GLY A 53 -9.50 2.94 -6.32
C GLY A 53 -9.67 2.09 -5.07
N ALA A 54 -8.76 1.14 -4.87
CA ALA A 54 -8.60 0.50 -3.58
C ALA A 54 -8.04 1.56 -2.63
N PHE A 55 -8.90 2.13 -1.81
CA PHE A 55 -8.49 3.01 -0.72
C PHE A 55 -7.66 2.18 0.26
N ALA A 56 -6.34 2.38 0.22
CA ALA A 56 -5.42 1.81 1.18
C ALA A 56 -4.96 2.91 2.13
N THR A 57 -4.83 2.58 3.41
CA THR A 57 -4.24 3.46 4.41
C THR A 57 -3.10 2.75 5.11
N ALA A 58 -2.07 3.49 5.51
CA ALA A 58 -0.93 2.94 6.20
C ALA A 58 -0.54 3.82 7.39
N ASP A 59 -0.05 3.18 8.44
CA ASP A 59 0.54 3.82 9.62
C ASP A 59 1.78 3.03 10.06
N SER A 60 2.69 3.69 10.75
CA SER A 60 3.90 3.05 11.27
C SER A 60 4.33 3.60 12.62
N ASN A 61 4.89 2.71 13.43
CA ASN A 61 5.75 3.06 14.55
C ASN A 61 7.13 2.45 14.28
N GLY A 62 8.22 2.95 14.86
CA GLY A 62 9.60 2.65 14.42
C GLY A 62 10.02 1.17 14.24
N SER A 63 9.21 0.20 14.67
CA SER A 63 9.42 -1.24 14.52
C SER A 63 8.38 -1.95 13.65
N MET A 64 7.25 -1.31 13.33
CA MET A 64 6.12 -1.95 12.65
C MET A 64 5.40 -1.02 11.67
N ILE A 65 4.96 -1.57 10.55
CA ILE A 65 4.09 -0.91 9.58
C ILE A 65 2.77 -1.68 9.52
N ALA A 66 1.66 -0.96 9.64
CA ALA A 66 0.32 -1.48 9.43
C ALA A 66 -0.25 -0.90 8.15
N VAL A 67 -0.74 -1.76 7.25
CA VAL A 67 -1.39 -1.33 6.00
C VAL A 67 -2.77 -1.96 5.92
N THR A 68 -3.79 -1.17 5.69
CA THR A 68 -5.15 -1.64 5.45
C THR A 68 -5.59 -1.35 4.03
N GLY A 69 -6.43 -2.22 3.49
CA GLY A 69 -7.01 -2.06 2.15
C GLY A 69 -8.19 -2.98 1.95
N LEU A 70 -8.70 -3.04 0.72
CA LEU A 70 -9.73 -3.98 0.31
C LEU A 70 -9.17 -4.97 -0.70
N ASP A 71 -9.57 -6.23 -0.61
CA ASP A 71 -9.28 -7.21 -1.66
C ASP A 71 -10.28 -7.10 -2.83
N VAL A 72 -10.06 -7.90 -3.87
CA VAL A 72 -10.93 -7.93 -5.06
C VAL A 72 -12.37 -8.36 -4.77
N THR A 73 -12.62 -9.00 -3.63
CA THR A 73 -13.95 -9.41 -3.17
C THR A 73 -14.63 -8.36 -2.28
N GLY A 74 -13.92 -7.28 -1.96
CA GLY A 74 -14.36 -6.22 -1.06
C GLY A 74 -14.15 -6.52 0.42
N ALA A 75 -13.46 -7.60 0.78
CA ALA A 75 -13.10 -7.86 2.17
C ALA A 75 -11.95 -6.96 2.61
N SER A 76 -11.96 -6.52 3.86
CA SER A 76 -10.89 -5.67 4.40
C SER A 76 -9.67 -6.49 4.74
N LEU A 77 -8.50 -6.06 4.30
CA LEU A 77 -7.22 -6.65 4.65
C LEU A 77 -6.46 -5.75 5.62
N LEU A 78 -5.72 -6.37 6.53
CA LEU A 78 -4.74 -5.74 7.41
C LEU A 78 -3.41 -6.50 7.27
N TYR A 79 -2.40 -5.81 6.76
CA TYR A 79 -1.02 -6.27 6.72
C TYR A 79 -0.28 -5.69 7.93
N LEU A 80 0.40 -6.55 8.69
CA LEU A 80 1.31 -6.18 9.75
C LEU A 80 2.72 -6.59 9.33
N VAL A 81 3.59 -5.60 9.17
CA VAL A 81 4.99 -5.76 8.78
C VAL A 81 5.86 -5.42 9.97
N ASP A 82 6.48 -6.42 10.57
CA ASP A 82 7.54 -6.22 11.56
C ASP A 82 8.87 -5.96 10.83
N THR A 83 9.37 -4.73 10.97
CA THR A 83 10.61 -4.30 10.30
C THR A 83 11.86 -4.73 11.05
N GLU A 84 11.76 -5.14 12.32
CA GLU A 84 12.90 -5.61 13.11
C GLU A 84 13.12 -7.11 12.91
N SER A 85 12.10 -7.92 13.18
CA SER A 85 12.19 -9.39 13.06
C SER A 85 11.94 -9.90 11.63
N LYS A 86 11.61 -8.99 10.71
CA LYS A 86 11.35 -9.26 9.29
C LYS A 86 10.23 -10.29 9.13
N GLN A 87 9.10 -10.05 9.77
CA GLN A 87 7.90 -10.89 9.69
C GLN A 87 6.74 -10.12 9.07
N LEU A 88 5.94 -10.83 8.28
CA LEU A 88 4.70 -10.33 7.72
C LEU A 88 3.55 -11.22 8.19
N ALA A 89 2.47 -10.61 8.64
CA ALA A 89 1.19 -11.27 8.87
C ALA A 89 0.07 -10.51 8.14
N VAL A 90 -0.89 -11.25 7.59
CA VAL A 90 -2.02 -10.70 6.86
C VAL A 90 -3.30 -11.26 7.45
N TYR A 91 -4.18 -10.35 7.84
CA TYR A 91 -5.51 -10.66 8.33
C TYR A 91 -6.55 -10.17 7.34
N GLN A 92 -7.59 -10.97 7.15
CA GLN A 92 -8.79 -10.58 6.44
C GLN A 92 -9.91 -10.40 7.44
N ALA A 93 -10.60 -9.27 7.36
CA ALA A 93 -11.79 -8.97 8.12
C ALA A 93 -12.99 -8.92 7.18
N THR A 94 -14.03 -9.68 7.51
CA THR A 94 -15.32 -9.65 6.81
C THR A 94 -16.32 -8.86 7.63
N GLY A 95 -16.93 -7.85 7.02
CA GLY A 95 -18.07 -7.12 7.59
C GLY A 95 -19.39 -7.89 7.40
N GLY A 96 -20.42 -7.57 8.19
CA GLY A 96 -21.73 -8.21 8.11
C GLY A 96 -22.50 -8.14 9.42
N SER A 97 -23.56 -8.96 9.57
CA SER A 97 -24.26 -9.12 10.85
C SER A 97 -23.31 -9.68 11.92
N ARG A 98 -23.63 -9.57 13.21
CA ARG A 98 -22.75 -10.05 14.31
C ARG A 98 -22.27 -11.50 14.14
N SER A 99 -23.03 -12.35 13.45
CA SER A 99 -22.66 -13.74 13.20
C SER A 99 -21.73 -13.94 11.99
N MET A 100 -21.56 -12.93 11.14
CA MET A 100 -20.71 -12.95 9.94
C MET A 100 -19.47 -12.06 10.06
N GLN A 101 -19.34 -11.32 11.17
CA GLN A 101 -18.14 -10.57 11.51
C GLN A 101 -17.05 -11.52 12.01
N GLY A 102 -15.86 -11.43 11.42
CA GLY A 102 -14.74 -12.27 11.79
C GLY A 102 -13.42 -11.70 11.30
N ILE A 103 -12.35 -12.02 12.03
CA ILE A 103 -10.97 -11.76 11.63
C ILE A 103 -10.31 -13.12 11.40
N LYS A 104 -9.69 -13.29 10.25
CA LYS A 104 -9.01 -14.52 9.86
C LYS A 104 -7.56 -14.21 9.49
N LEU A 105 -6.61 -14.94 10.06
CA LEU A 105 -5.23 -14.94 9.56
C LEU A 105 -5.22 -15.67 8.21
N VAL A 106 -4.88 -14.95 7.14
CA VAL A 106 -4.85 -15.49 5.78
C VAL A 106 -3.45 -15.86 5.33
N GLY A 107 -2.42 -15.25 5.92
CA GLY A 107 -1.04 -15.60 5.63
C GLY A 107 -0.08 -15.03 6.66
N ALA A 108 1.04 -15.72 6.84
CA ALA A 108 2.19 -15.21 7.55
C ALA A 108 3.46 -15.75 6.89
N ARG A 109 4.51 -14.93 6.80
CA ARG A 109 5.83 -15.34 6.28
C ARG A 109 6.94 -14.52 6.91
N ARG A 110 8.15 -15.07 6.93
CA ARG A 110 9.36 -14.26 7.12
C ARG A 110 9.71 -13.60 5.79
N ILE A 111 9.96 -12.29 5.82
CA ILE A 111 10.21 -11.45 4.63
C ILE A 111 11.69 -11.08 4.46
N ASP A 112 12.57 -11.61 5.30
CA ASP A 112 14.02 -11.43 5.15
C ASP A 112 14.57 -12.09 3.88
N LEU A 113 13.96 -13.18 3.42
CA LEU A 113 14.33 -13.87 2.19
C LEU A 113 13.86 -13.13 0.92
N ASP A 114 12.85 -12.27 1.04
CA ASP A 114 12.21 -11.58 -0.10
C ASP A 114 13.18 -10.59 -0.75
N LEU A 115 14.09 -10.01 0.03
CA LEU A 115 15.09 -9.05 -0.42
C LEU A 115 16.46 -9.67 -0.73
N GLN A 116 16.59 -11.00 -0.62
CA GLN A 116 17.85 -11.71 -0.93
C GLN A 116 17.97 -12.10 -2.40
N LEU A 117 17.10 -11.55 -3.26
CA LEU A 117 17.12 -11.80 -4.69
C LEU A 117 18.34 -11.12 -5.34
N ASP A 118 19.29 -11.94 -5.76
CA ASP A 118 20.42 -11.52 -6.57
C ASP A 118 20.09 -11.76 -8.05
N GLY A 119 19.98 -10.68 -8.83
CA GLY A 119 19.76 -10.76 -10.27
C GLY A 119 18.39 -11.32 -10.71
N PHE A 120 17.31 -11.15 -9.92
CA PHE A 120 15.98 -11.60 -10.34
C PHE A 120 15.51 -10.87 -11.60
N ASN A 121 15.33 -11.63 -12.69
CA ASN A 121 15.04 -11.12 -14.02
C ASN A 121 16.07 -10.11 -14.55
N ASP A 122 17.34 -10.27 -14.17
CA ASP A 122 18.42 -9.51 -14.77
C ASP A 122 18.65 -9.98 -16.22
N GLN A 123 18.49 -9.06 -17.18
CA GLN A 123 18.68 -9.29 -18.61
C GLN A 123 19.96 -8.61 -19.12
N SER A 124 20.81 -8.13 -18.21
CA SER A 124 22.11 -7.59 -18.57
C SER A 124 23.04 -8.68 -19.10
N GLU A 125 23.98 -8.29 -19.94
CA GLU A 125 25.00 -9.19 -20.50
C GLU A 125 25.98 -9.70 -19.42
N TYR A 126 26.14 -8.93 -18.34
CA TYR A 126 27.01 -9.23 -17.20
C TYR A 126 26.29 -8.96 -15.91
N THR A 127 26.26 -9.95 -15.01
CA THR A 127 25.66 -9.79 -13.68
C THR A 127 26.46 -8.79 -12.84
N TYR A 128 25.80 -8.17 -11.86
CA TYR A 128 26.46 -7.24 -10.93
C TYR A 128 27.74 -7.84 -10.31
N LYS A 129 27.71 -9.11 -9.91
CA LYS A 129 28.85 -9.79 -9.29
C LYS A 129 30.02 -10.01 -10.24
N GLU A 130 29.74 -10.24 -11.52
CA GLU A 130 30.78 -10.40 -12.55
C GLU A 130 31.47 -9.06 -12.81
N LEU A 131 30.69 -7.99 -12.94
CA LEU A 131 31.22 -6.63 -13.09
C LEU A 131 32.01 -6.19 -11.86
N GLU A 132 31.51 -6.46 -10.65
CA GLU A 132 32.22 -6.14 -9.40
C GLU A 132 33.59 -6.83 -9.33
N LYS A 133 33.66 -8.10 -9.74
CA LYS A 133 34.91 -8.85 -9.79
C LYS A 133 35.87 -8.29 -10.85
N GLU A 134 35.36 -7.93 -12.02
CA GLU A 134 36.16 -7.35 -13.09
C GLU A 134 36.73 -5.99 -12.69
N PHE A 135 35.91 -5.10 -12.14
CA PHE A 135 36.35 -3.81 -11.64
C PHE A 135 37.36 -3.92 -10.49
N ALA A 136 37.13 -4.85 -9.55
CA ALA A 136 38.10 -5.13 -8.49
C ALA A 136 39.44 -5.61 -9.03
N SER A 137 39.43 -6.46 -10.08
CA SER A 137 40.66 -6.94 -10.73
C SER A 137 41.42 -5.84 -11.48
N GLN A 138 40.71 -4.82 -11.94
CA GLN A 138 41.27 -3.64 -12.61
C GLN A 138 41.68 -2.54 -11.63
N GLY A 139 41.56 -2.78 -10.31
CA GLY A 139 41.94 -1.83 -9.27
C GLY A 139 40.97 -0.66 -9.08
N ALA A 140 39.75 -0.77 -9.60
CA ALA A 140 38.71 0.22 -9.37
C ALA A 140 38.18 0.14 -7.92
N PRO A 141 37.85 1.29 -7.29
CA PRO A 141 37.30 1.29 -5.95
C PRO A 141 35.91 0.64 -5.91
N SER A 142 35.63 -0.14 -4.88
CA SER A 142 34.31 -0.74 -4.69
C SER A 142 33.25 0.33 -4.44
N PRO A 143 32.04 0.21 -5.00
CA PRO A 143 30.89 1.02 -4.60
C PRO A 143 30.67 0.90 -3.08
N ARG A 144 30.28 2.00 -2.42
CA ARG A 144 30.00 2.03 -0.98
C ARG A 144 28.60 1.51 -0.67
#